data_AF-A0A838JLT1-F1
#
_entry.id   AF-A0A838JLT1-F1
#
_cell.length_a   1.000
_cell.length_b   1.000
_cell.length_c   1.000
_cell.angle_alpha   90.00
_cell.angle_beta   90.00
_cell.angle_gamma   90.00
#
_symmetry.space_group_name_H-M   'P 1'
#
loop_
_entity.id
_entity.type
_entity.pdbx_description
1 polymer ?
#
loop_
_entity_poly.entity_id
_entity_poly.type
_entity_poly.pdbx_seq_one_letter_code
_entity_poly.pdbx_strand_id
1 'polypeptide(L)' 'KQDISVRRPVDPLLHHELGLDPTGYPVAENLFARTISLPLYPNLTEGEVQRVAEVLLEVLDREANR' A
#
# COMPACT_ATOMS: atom_id res chain seq x y z
N LYS A 1 -14.16 11.44 -0.42
CA LYS A 1 -12.82 11.35 -1.04
C LYS A 1 -11.84 12.00 -0.07
N GLN A 2 -10.96 11.24 0.57
CA GLN A 2 -9.89 11.84 1.37
C GLN A 2 -8.76 12.17 0.40
N ASP A 3 -8.19 13.38 0.49
CA ASP A 3 -7.26 13.96 -0.50
C ASP A 3 -5.83 13.37 -0.40
N ILE A 4 -5.75 12.08 -0.08
CA ILE A 4 -4.51 11.34 0.16
C ILE A 4 -4.37 10.31 -0.95
N SER A 5 -3.31 10.43 -1.75
CA SER A 5 -3.04 9.46 -2.80
C SER A 5 -2.54 8.15 -2.20
N VAL A 6 -3.35 7.10 -2.28
CA VAL A 6 -2.93 5.73 -1.99
C VAL A 6 -2.56 5.05 -3.30
N ARG A 7 -1.38 4.44 -3.36
CA ARG A 7 -0.92 3.67 -4.53
C ARG A 7 -0.44 2.29 -4.13
N ARG A 8 -0.40 1.39 -5.10
CA ARG A 8 0.33 0.14 -4.96
C ARG A 8 1.83 0.45 -5.06
N PRO A 9 2.67 -0.07 -4.15
CA PRO A 9 4.08 0.30 -4.06
C PRO A 9 4.96 -0.30 -5.15
N VAL A 10 4.47 -1.37 -5.78
CA VAL A 10 5.20 -2.15 -6.77
C VAL A 10 4.35 -2.27 -8.02
N ASP A 11 5.03 -2.22 -9.16
CA ASP A 11 4.49 -2.59 -10.47
C ASP A 11 3.96 -4.05 -10.45
N PRO A 12 3.21 -4.49 -11.48
CA PRO A 12 2.81 -5.89 -11.60
C PRO A 12 3.99 -6.83 -11.39
N LEU A 13 3.74 -7.91 -10.66
CA LEU A 13 4.79 -8.88 -10.34
C LEU A 13 5.36 -9.46 -11.64
N LEU A 14 6.68 -9.35 -11.83
CA LEU A 14 7.35 -9.76 -13.07
C LEU A 14 7.04 -11.22 -13.45
N HIS A 15 6.92 -12.11 -12.47
CA HIS A 15 6.59 -13.51 -12.72
C HIS A 15 5.15 -13.71 -13.21
N HIS A 16 4.22 -12.79 -12.94
CA HIS A 16 2.89 -12.79 -13.58
C HIS A 16 3.00 -12.43 -15.06
N GLU A 17 3.76 -11.38 -15.38
CA GLU A 17 3.98 -10.93 -16.77
C GLU A 17 4.67 -11.99 -17.62
N LEU A 18 5.53 -12.82 -16.99
CA LEU A 18 6.22 -13.94 -17.64
C LEU A 18 5.41 -15.25 -17.63
N GLY A 19 4.22 -15.28 -17.04
CA GLY A 19 3.36 -16.47 -16.96
C GLY A 19 3.95 -17.62 -16.11
N LEU A 20 4.81 -17.29 -15.15
CA LEU A 20 5.43 -18.25 -14.24
C LEU A 20 4.52 -18.57 -13.06
N ASP A 21 4.71 -19.74 -12.46
CA ASP A 21 3.90 -20.20 -11.33
C ASP A 21 4.11 -19.30 -10.08
N PRO A 22 3.06 -18.64 -9.56
CA PRO A 22 3.10 -17.86 -8.32
C PRO A 22 3.63 -18.62 -7.12
N THR A 23 3.47 -19.95 -7.05
CA THR A 23 3.94 -20.75 -5.92
C THR A 23 5.46 -20.77 -5.79
N GLY A 24 6.18 -20.45 -6.87
CA GLY A 24 7.63 -20.24 -6.87
C GLY A 24 8.07 -18.91 -6.25
N TYR A 25 7.15 -17.97 -6.02
CA TYR A 25 7.41 -16.60 -5.56
C TYR A 25 6.56 -16.18 -4.34
N PRO A 26 6.41 -17.02 -3.29
CA PRO A 26 5.41 -16.82 -2.25
C PRO A 26 5.61 -15.53 -1.43
N VAL A 27 6.86 -15.08 -1.27
CA VAL A 27 7.18 -13.83 -0.58
C VAL A 27 6.75 -12.61 -1.40
N ALA A 28 7.00 -12.63 -2.71
CA ALA A 28 6.61 -11.54 -3.60
C ALA A 28 5.09 -11.41 -3.66
N GLU A 29 4.37 -12.54 -3.74
CA GLU A 29 2.90 -12.59 -3.64
C GLU A 29 2.40 -11.98 -2.33
N ASN A 30 2.99 -12.39 -1.19
CA ASN A 30 2.56 -11.89 0.12
C ASN A 30 2.76 -10.38 0.24
N LEU A 31 3.92 -9.88 -0.18
CA LEU A 31 4.25 -8.45 -0.12
C LEU A 31 3.37 -7.63 -1.08
N PHE A 32 3.15 -8.10 -2.30
CA PHE A 32 2.27 -7.44 -3.27
C PHE A 32 0.83 -7.34 -2.79
N ALA A 33 0.35 -8.35 -2.07
CA ALA A 33 -1.01 -8.39 -1.53
C ALA A 33 -1.19 -7.48 -0.31
N ARG A 34 -0.15 -7.26 0.50
CA ARG A 34 -0.27 -6.63 1.83
C ARG A 34 0.38 -5.27 1.98
N THR A 35 1.16 -4.82 0.98
CA THR A 35 1.91 -3.56 1.08
C THR A 35 1.16 -2.43 0.36
N ILE A 36 1.13 -1.26 0.99
CA ILE A 36 0.59 -0.02 0.43
C ILE A 36 1.67 1.05 0.41
N SER A 37 1.61 1.99 -0.54
CA SER A 37 2.42 3.20 -0.52
C SER A 37 1.69 4.34 0.17
N LEU A 38 2.42 5.02 1.06
CA LEU A 38 1.99 6.27 1.68
C LEU A 38 2.82 7.43 1.12
N PRO A 39 2.26 8.65 1.08
CA PRO A 39 3.05 9.85 0.79
C PRO A 39 4.21 9.99 1.78
N LEU A 40 5.44 10.01 1.26
CA LEU A 40 6.64 10.26 2.04
C LEU A 40 7.66 11.01 1.18
N TYR A 41 7.74 12.32 1.35
CA TYR A 41 8.67 13.19 0.63
C TYR A 41 9.06 14.40 1.50
N PRO A 42 10.22 15.04 1.25
CA PRO A 42 10.79 16.04 2.17
C PRO A 42 9.92 17.27 2.46
N ASN A 43 9.02 17.62 1.55
CA ASN A 43 8.17 18.81 1.67
C ASN A 43 6.86 18.57 2.42
N LEU A 44 6.65 17.38 2.99
CA LEU A 44 5.48 17.14 3.86
C LEU A 44 5.60 17.98 5.12
N THR A 45 4.53 18.71 5.42
CA THR A 45 4.35 19.38 6.71
C THR A 45 3.96 18.38 7.79
N GLU A 46 4.21 18.72 9.05
CA GLU A 46 3.77 17.91 10.20
C GLU A 46 2.26 17.64 10.17
N GLY A 47 1.47 18.64 9.76
CA GLY A 47 0.02 18.50 9.63
C GLY A 47 -0.39 17.50 8.54
N GLU A 48 0.33 17.45 7.42
CA GLU A 48 0.09 16.47 6.36
C GLU A 48 0.48 15.05 6.80
N VAL A 49 1.61 14.90 7.51
CA VAL A 49 2.03 13.61 8.08
C VAL A 49 0.97 13.08 9.06
N GLN A 50 0.52 13.94 9.98
CA GLN A 50 -0.52 13.60 10.95
C GLN A 50 -1.83 13.21 10.24
N ARG A 51 -2.21 13.96 9.21
CA ARG A 51 -3.42 13.65 8.42
C ARG A 51 -3.32 12.30 7.72
N VAL A 52 -2.15 11.94 7.16
CA VAL A 52 -1.90 10.61 6.57
C VAL A 52 -2.04 9.51 7.62
N ALA A 53 -1.50 9.70 8.82
CA ALA A 53 -1.60 8.73 9.91
C ALA A 53 -3.06 8.50 10.36
N GLU A 54 -3.82 9.58 10.55
CA GLU A 54 -5.24 9.51 10.95
C GLU A 54 -6.09 8.74 9.93
N VAL A 55 -5.95 9.07 8.65
CA VAL A 55 -6.65 8.35 7.57
C VAL A 55 -6.28 6.88 7.56
N LEU A 56 -5.00 6.56 7.72
CA LEU A 56 -4.55 5.18 7.72
C LEU A 56 -5.22 4.39 8.84
N LEU A 57 -5.27 4.93 10.05
CA LEU A 57 -5.94 4.30 11.19
C LEU A 57 -7.45 4.13 10.93
N GLU A 58 -8.13 5.18 10.43
CA GLU A 58 -9.56 5.09 10.08
C GLU A 58 -9.85 3.98 9.06
N VAL A 59 -8.99 3.80 8.05
CA VAL A 59 -9.14 2.77 7.03
C VAL A 59 -8.90 1.38 7.62
N LEU A 60 -7.83 1.20 8.40
CA LEU A 60 -7.51 -0.07 9.03
C LEU A 60 -8.60 -0.52 10.02
N ASP A 61 -9.14 0.41 10.80
CA ASP A 61 -10.24 0.12 11.74
C ASP A 61 -11.52 -0.31 11.01
N ARG A 62 -11.82 0.30 9.85
CA ARG A 62 -12.99 -0.09 9.05
C ARG A 62 -12.85 -1.50 8.47
N GLU A 63 -11.67 -1.85 7.98
CA GLU A 63 -11.40 -3.18 7.44
C GLU A 63 -11.36 -4.24 8.56
N ALA A 64 -10.89 -3.90 9.76
CA ALA A 64 -10.87 -4.82 10.90
C ALA A 64 -12.27 -5.11 11.48
N ASN A 65 -13.23 -4.19 11.28
CA ASN A 65 -14.61 -4.31 11.76
C ASN A 65 -15.60 -4.79 10.68
N ARG A 66 -15.10 -5.22 9.51
CA ARG A 66 -15.87 -5.87 8.43
C ARG A 66 -15.79 -7.38 8.52
#